data_AF-A0A1G3BKB1-F1
#
_entry.id   AF-A0A1G3BKB1-F1
#
_cell.length_a   1.000
_cell.length_b   1.000
_cell.length_c   1.000
_cell.angle_alpha   90.00
_cell.angle_beta   90.00
_cell.angle_gamma   90.00
#
_symmetry.space_group_name_H-M   'P 1'
#
loop_
_entity.id
_entity.type
_entity.pdbx_description
1 polymer ?
#
loop_
_entity_poly.entity_id
_entity_poly.type
_entity_poly.pdbx_seq_one_letter_code
_entity_poly.pdbx_strand_id
1 'polypeptide(L)'
;MALLNKITLISTLAIFLLSLSLNVSSALAIPPGNPFNSLSEEDKGRIVKILQDISKKKDQPTRETFREFWIIWEKQGRWPEADIQDLRDYLVGPSLIYMTYVWQDALNSLQTSTPQKNAERAKYEKRLLALGIIKKEEIEKNDKMIEKISHQEPLATEDGREYVVTEAGIELVLTSLLDADKRVQRLFSKEYIEPPQQ
;
A
#
# COMPACT_ATOMS: atom_id res chain seq x y z
N MET A 1 19.32 25.23 17.11
CA MET A 1 18.20 25.49 16.18
C MET A 1 18.25 24.69 14.88
N ALA A 2 19.42 24.27 14.35
CA ALA A 2 19.50 23.51 13.09
C ALA A 2 18.96 22.06 13.13
N LEU A 3 18.97 21.38 14.29
CA LEU A 3 18.45 20.01 14.42
C LEU A 3 16.92 19.94 14.38
N LEU A 4 16.22 20.94 14.94
CA LEU A 4 14.76 20.95 14.99
C LEU A 4 14.17 21.04 13.58
N ASN A 5 14.75 21.88 12.71
CA ASN A 5 14.29 22.03 11.32
C ASN A 5 14.50 20.76 10.46
N LYS A 6 15.55 19.96 10.72
CA LYS A 6 15.77 18.71 9.99
C LYS A 6 14.73 17.64 10.37
N ILE A 7 14.37 17.54 11.65
CA ILE A 7 13.39 16.55 12.14
C ILE A 7 11.99 16.87 11.61
N THR A 8 11.60 18.15 11.59
CA THR A 8 10.28 18.57 11.08
C THR A 8 10.16 18.36 9.57
N LEU A 9 11.24 18.56 8.80
CA LEU A 9 11.25 18.37 7.35
C LEU A 9 11.19 16.88 6.97
N ILE A 10 11.91 16.02 7.71
CA ILE A 10 11.87 14.56 7.50
C ILE A 10 10.48 14.01 7.83
N SER A 11 9.83 14.49 8.89
CA SER A 11 8.49 14.03 9.25
C SER A 11 7.40 14.49 8.27
N THR A 12 7.47 15.71 7.74
CA THR A 12 6.52 16.18 6.71
C THR A 12 6.72 15.46 5.38
N LEU A 13 7.96 15.21 4.97
CA LEU A 13 8.26 14.44 3.77
C LEU A 13 7.78 13.00 3.90
N ALA A 14 8.01 12.36 5.06
CA ALA A 14 7.53 11.00 5.33
C ALA A 14 6.00 10.89 5.32
N ILE A 15 5.31 11.85 5.95
CA ILE A 15 3.84 11.93 5.95
C ILE A 15 3.32 12.16 4.53
N PHE A 16 3.98 12.99 3.73
CA PHE A 16 3.63 13.24 2.33
C PHE A 16 3.83 11.99 1.45
N LEU A 17 4.98 11.31 1.60
CA LEU A 17 5.28 10.08 0.87
C LEU A 17 4.36 8.92 1.30
N LEU A 18 3.97 8.86 2.58
CA LEU A 18 2.90 7.98 3.06
C LEU A 18 1.52 8.35 2.49
N SER A 19 1.17 9.64 2.39
CA SER A 19 -0.10 10.07 1.81
C SER A 19 -0.18 9.81 0.31
N LEU A 20 0.95 9.89 -0.41
CA LEU A 20 1.02 9.50 -1.82
C LEU A 20 0.78 8.00 -2.01
N SER A 21 1.18 7.19 -1.03
CA SER A 21 1.08 5.72 -1.10
C SER A 21 -0.22 5.16 -0.49
N LEU A 22 -0.87 5.88 0.42
CA LEU A 22 -2.07 5.42 1.14
C LEU A 22 -3.38 6.05 0.65
N ASN A 23 -3.41 6.60 -0.56
CA ASN A 23 -4.69 6.84 -1.24
C ASN A 23 -5.28 5.50 -1.67
N VAL A 24 -5.92 4.81 -0.71
CA VAL A 24 -6.95 3.81 -1.01
C VAL A 24 -8.05 4.59 -1.72
N SER A 25 -7.93 4.72 -3.05
CA SER A 25 -8.94 5.38 -3.85
C SER A 25 -10.23 4.60 -3.70
N SER A 26 -11.16 5.18 -2.93
CA SER A 26 -12.56 4.76 -2.78
C SER A 26 -13.36 4.79 -4.10
N ALA A 27 -12.69 4.98 -5.23
CA ALA A 27 -13.25 5.27 -6.54
C ALA A 27 -12.73 4.35 -7.66
N LEU A 28 -12.09 3.22 -7.33
CA LEU A 28 -11.91 2.17 -8.31
C LEU A 28 -13.26 1.45 -8.48
N ALA A 29 -13.74 1.40 -9.72
CA ALA A 29 -14.89 0.59 -10.06
C ALA A 29 -14.49 -0.87 -9.87
N ILE A 30 -15.05 -1.52 -8.84
CA ILE A 30 -14.76 -2.91 -8.54
C ILE A 30 -15.16 -3.74 -9.77
N PRO A 31 -14.25 -4.55 -10.37
CA PRO A 31 -14.56 -5.33 -11.55
C PRO A 31 -15.81 -6.18 -11.34
N PRO A 32 -16.71 -6.30 -12.35
CA PRO A 32 -17.82 -7.22 -12.27
C PRO A 32 -17.30 -8.64 -12.02
N GLY A 33 -17.81 -9.30 -10.99
CA GLY A 33 -17.34 -10.62 -10.54
C GLY A 33 -16.35 -10.60 -9.37
N ASN A 34 -15.86 -9.44 -8.93
CA ASN A 34 -15.08 -9.38 -7.68
C ASN A 34 -16.00 -9.77 -6.51
N PRO A 35 -15.59 -10.71 -5.67
CA PRO A 35 -16.40 -11.17 -4.55
C PRO A 35 -16.77 -10.07 -3.53
N PHE A 36 -15.97 -9.00 -3.41
CA PHE A 36 -16.30 -7.82 -2.59
C PHE A 36 -17.64 -7.17 -3.02
N ASN A 37 -18.04 -7.30 -4.29
CA ASN A 37 -19.29 -6.75 -4.79
C ASN A 37 -20.53 -7.44 -4.23
N SER A 38 -20.42 -8.70 -3.76
CA SER A 38 -21.57 -9.43 -3.19
C SER A 38 -21.87 -9.05 -1.74
N LEU A 39 -20.95 -8.32 -1.09
CA LEU A 39 -21.14 -7.86 0.28
C LEU A 39 -22.20 -6.76 0.36
N SER A 40 -22.87 -6.69 1.51
CA SER A 40 -23.71 -5.54 1.85
C SER A 40 -22.86 -4.27 1.96
N GLU A 41 -23.44 -3.10 1.72
CA GLU A 41 -22.72 -1.82 1.86
C GLU A 41 -22.19 -1.60 3.28
N GLU A 42 -22.91 -2.11 4.29
CA GLU A 42 -22.46 -2.09 5.68
C GLU A 42 -21.19 -2.94 5.87
N ASP A 43 -21.19 -4.18 5.38
CA ASP A 43 -20.04 -5.09 5.46
C ASP A 43 -18.84 -4.54 4.68
N LYS A 44 -19.06 -3.95 3.49
CA LYS A 44 -18.01 -3.27 2.71
C LYS A 44 -17.38 -2.14 3.52
N GLY A 45 -18.20 -1.26 4.07
CA GLY A 45 -17.75 -0.15 4.92
C GLY A 45 -16.95 -0.66 6.13
N ARG A 46 -17.39 -1.78 6.72
CA ARG A 46 -16.72 -2.36 7.89
C ARG A 46 -15.36 -2.96 7.54
N ILE A 47 -15.25 -3.72 6.45
CA ILE A 47 -13.97 -4.26 5.97
C ILE A 47 -12.98 -3.13 5.66
N VAL A 48 -13.42 -2.09 4.95
CA VAL A 48 -12.56 -0.94 4.65
C VAL A 48 -12.03 -0.30 5.94
N LYS A 49 -12.89 -0.11 6.95
CA LYS A 49 -12.48 0.43 8.25
C LYS A 49 -11.48 -0.48 8.97
N ILE A 50 -11.70 -1.79 8.97
CA ILE A 50 -10.78 -2.77 9.56
C ILE A 50 -9.40 -2.68 8.89
N LEU A 51 -9.34 -2.65 7.56
CA LEU A 51 -8.09 -2.55 6.82
C LEU A 51 -7.37 -1.20 7.05
N GLN A 52 -8.11 -0.10 7.15
CA GLN A 52 -7.55 1.20 7.50
C GLN A 52 -6.96 1.20 8.92
N ASP A 53 -7.65 0.59 9.89
CA ASP A 53 -7.14 0.48 11.25
C ASP A 53 -5.89 -0.40 11.32
N ILE A 54 -5.89 -1.56 10.63
CA ILE A 54 -4.77 -2.50 10.58
C ILE A 54 -3.55 -1.90 9.91
N SER A 55 -3.73 -1.13 8.83
CA SER A 55 -2.61 -0.47 8.15
C SER A 55 -1.97 0.64 9.00
N LYS A 56 -2.73 1.30 9.89
CA LYS A 56 -2.25 2.46 10.66
C LYS A 56 -1.79 2.14 12.09
N LYS A 57 -2.39 1.16 12.75
CA LYS A 57 -2.17 0.88 14.18
C LYS A 57 -1.26 -0.32 14.39
N LYS A 58 -0.21 -0.15 15.21
CA LYS A 58 0.83 -1.17 15.41
C LYS A 58 0.34 -2.42 16.15
N ASP A 59 -0.66 -2.27 17.01
CA ASP A 59 -1.28 -3.31 17.83
C ASP A 59 -2.33 -4.15 17.07
N GLN A 60 -2.51 -3.90 15.77
CA GLN A 60 -3.48 -4.60 14.93
C GLN A 60 -2.85 -5.71 14.06
N PRO A 61 -3.64 -6.71 13.61
CA PRO A 61 -5.03 -6.96 14.01
C PRO A 61 -5.12 -7.43 15.47
N THR A 62 -6.19 -7.04 16.17
CA THR A 62 -6.56 -7.67 17.45
C THR A 62 -7.38 -8.94 17.17
N ARG A 63 -7.62 -9.74 18.22
CA ARG A 63 -8.44 -10.95 18.10
C ARG A 63 -9.87 -10.62 17.65
N GLU A 64 -10.41 -9.51 18.12
CA GLU A 64 -11.75 -9.04 17.80
C GLU A 64 -11.84 -8.60 16.34
N THR A 65 -10.88 -7.79 15.86
CA THR A 65 -10.90 -7.31 14.47
C THR A 65 -10.62 -8.43 13.47
N PHE A 66 -9.74 -9.38 13.84
CA PHE A 66 -9.53 -10.60 13.07
C PHE A 66 -10.81 -11.44 12.96
N ARG A 67 -11.48 -11.70 14.09
CA ARG A 67 -12.73 -12.47 14.11
C ARG A 67 -13.83 -11.79 13.30
N GLU A 68 -13.99 -10.48 13.47
CA GLU A 68 -15.01 -9.73 12.75
C GLU A 68 -14.80 -9.79 11.24
N PHE A 69 -13.55 -9.61 10.77
CA PHE A 69 -13.20 -9.73 9.35
C PHE A 69 -13.61 -11.10 8.79
N TRP A 70 -13.24 -12.18 9.48
CA TRP A 70 -13.57 -13.53 9.03
C TRP A 70 -15.05 -13.88 9.18
N ILE A 71 -15.78 -13.33 10.15
CA ILE A 71 -17.24 -13.50 10.25
C ILE A 71 -17.94 -12.86 9.05
N ILE A 72 -17.56 -11.63 8.70
CA ILE A 72 -18.12 -10.95 7.51
C ILE A 72 -17.83 -11.79 6.26
N TRP A 73 -16.64 -12.37 6.19
CA TRP A 73 -16.21 -13.23 5.10
C TRP A 73 -17.02 -14.53 5.00
N GLU A 74 -17.15 -15.27 6.12
CA GLU A 74 -17.82 -16.57 6.17
C GLU A 74 -19.32 -16.49 5.84
N LYS A 75 -19.98 -15.34 6.09
CA LYS A 75 -21.38 -15.11 5.71
C LYS A 75 -21.63 -15.31 4.21
N GLN A 76 -20.62 -15.13 3.37
CA GLN A 76 -20.73 -15.26 1.91
C GLN A 76 -20.48 -16.69 1.39
N GLY A 77 -20.25 -17.64 2.30
CA GLY A 77 -19.82 -19.00 1.95
C GLY A 77 -18.30 -19.13 1.85
N ARG A 78 -17.80 -20.36 1.74
CA ARG A 78 -16.35 -20.61 1.63
C ARG A 78 -15.86 -20.22 0.24
N TRP A 79 -15.10 -19.14 0.15
CA TRP A 79 -14.45 -18.75 -1.10
C TRP A 79 -13.15 -19.54 -1.33
N PRO A 80 -12.83 -19.90 -2.58
CA PRO A 80 -11.52 -20.39 -2.97
C PRO A 80 -10.39 -19.46 -2.51
N GLU A 81 -9.20 -20.01 -2.28
CA GLU A 81 -8.02 -19.22 -1.90
C GLU A 81 -7.68 -18.12 -2.92
N ALA A 82 -7.94 -18.38 -4.21
CA ALA A 82 -7.73 -17.41 -5.29
C ALA A 82 -8.55 -16.13 -5.08
N ASP A 83 -9.79 -16.26 -4.58
CA ASP A 83 -10.69 -15.13 -4.34
C ASP A 83 -10.23 -14.28 -3.16
N ILE A 84 -9.60 -14.91 -2.15
CA ILE A 84 -8.97 -14.20 -1.02
C ILE A 84 -7.81 -13.35 -1.53
N GLN A 85 -6.99 -13.88 -2.45
CA GLN A 85 -5.86 -13.15 -3.02
C GLN A 85 -6.33 -12.01 -3.94
N ASP A 86 -7.34 -12.24 -4.79
CA ASP A 86 -7.93 -11.20 -5.64
C ASP A 86 -8.56 -10.08 -4.79
N LEU A 87 -9.19 -10.43 -3.66
CA LEU A 87 -9.68 -9.44 -2.71
C LEU A 87 -8.55 -8.61 -2.10
N ARG A 88 -7.48 -9.28 -1.62
CA ARG A 88 -6.33 -8.58 -1.04
C ARG A 88 -5.72 -7.62 -2.06
N ASP A 89 -5.56 -8.07 -3.30
CA ASP A 89 -5.06 -7.24 -4.39
C ASP A 89 -6.00 -6.06 -4.66
N TYR A 90 -7.30 -6.25 -4.57
CA TYR A 90 -8.26 -5.16 -4.75
C TYR A 90 -8.21 -4.13 -3.62
N LEU A 91 -8.23 -4.59 -2.36
CA LEU A 91 -8.44 -3.71 -1.21
C LEU A 91 -7.15 -3.00 -0.77
N VAL A 92 -6.00 -3.66 -0.88
CA VAL A 92 -4.72 -3.12 -0.42
C VAL A 92 -3.60 -3.24 -1.44
N GLY A 93 -3.79 -3.98 -2.54
CA GLY A 93 -2.76 -4.26 -3.52
C GLY A 93 -2.08 -2.99 -4.06
N PRO A 94 -2.83 -2.02 -4.62
CA PRO A 94 -2.26 -0.77 -5.11
C PRO A 94 -1.51 0.02 -4.04
N SER A 95 -2.15 0.30 -2.90
CA SER A 95 -1.61 1.22 -1.88
C SER A 95 -0.49 0.63 -1.03
N LEU A 96 -0.42 -0.70 -0.93
CA LEU A 96 0.50 -1.37 -0.02
C LEU A 96 1.54 -2.22 -0.75
N ILE A 97 1.09 -3.25 -1.46
CA ILE A 97 1.98 -4.24 -2.09
C ILE A 97 2.68 -3.61 -3.29
N TYR A 98 1.93 -2.98 -4.19
CA TYR A 98 2.48 -2.33 -5.38
C TYR A 98 3.38 -1.15 -5.00
N MET A 99 2.95 -0.29 -4.07
CA MET A 99 3.80 0.81 -3.59
C MET A 99 5.08 0.31 -2.92
N THR A 100 5.08 -0.85 -2.25
CA THR A 100 6.32 -1.43 -1.72
C THR A 100 7.32 -1.70 -2.84
N TYR A 101 6.88 -2.31 -3.95
CA TYR A 101 7.75 -2.56 -5.09
C TYR A 101 8.22 -1.27 -5.78
N VAL A 102 7.32 -0.28 -5.93
CA VAL A 102 7.66 1.04 -6.50
C VAL A 102 8.74 1.73 -5.68
N TRP A 103 8.64 1.71 -4.35
CA TRP A 103 9.64 2.35 -3.47
C TRP A 103 10.95 1.56 -3.38
N GLN A 104 10.91 0.22 -3.51
CA GLN A 104 12.12 -0.59 -3.64
C GLN A 104 12.88 -0.24 -4.93
N ASP A 105 12.16 -0.11 -6.05
CA ASP A 105 12.73 0.33 -7.32
C ASP A 105 13.27 1.77 -7.23
N ALA A 106 12.55 2.67 -6.56
CA ALA A 106 13.01 4.04 -6.31
C ALA A 106 14.33 4.07 -5.52
N LEU A 107 14.46 3.26 -4.47
CA LEU A 107 15.68 3.15 -3.68
C LEU A 107 16.86 2.66 -4.53
N ASN A 108 16.66 1.55 -5.26
CA ASN A 108 17.68 0.99 -6.14
C ASN A 108 18.09 1.98 -7.23
N SER A 109 17.12 2.71 -7.79
CA SER A 109 17.35 3.69 -8.85
C SER A 109 18.10 4.92 -8.34
N LEU A 110 17.82 5.36 -7.11
CA LEU A 110 18.55 6.44 -6.44
C LEU A 110 20.02 6.04 -6.19
N GLN A 111 20.25 4.82 -5.70
CA GLN A 111 21.59 4.33 -5.38
C GLN A 111 22.46 4.09 -6.62
N THR A 112 21.84 3.76 -7.76
CA THR A 112 22.54 3.49 -9.04
C THR A 112 22.49 4.66 -10.03
N SER A 113 21.81 5.75 -9.68
CA SER A 113 21.53 6.89 -10.55
C SER A 113 20.96 6.51 -11.92
N THR A 114 20.24 5.39 -11.98
CA THR A 114 19.66 4.83 -13.22
C THR A 114 18.27 4.30 -12.91
N PRO A 115 17.22 4.59 -13.71
CA PRO A 115 15.90 4.02 -13.51
C PRO A 115 15.93 2.49 -13.58
N GLN A 116 15.48 1.82 -12.53
CA GLN A 116 15.37 0.36 -12.42
C GLN A 116 13.91 -0.05 -12.24
N LYS A 117 13.53 -1.17 -12.86
CA LYS A 117 12.26 -1.85 -12.60
C LYS A 117 12.53 -3.32 -12.29
N ASN A 118 12.26 -3.74 -11.06
CA ASN A 118 12.47 -5.13 -10.68
C ASN A 118 11.40 -6.07 -11.29
N ALA A 119 11.72 -7.36 -11.38
CA ALA A 119 10.85 -8.36 -11.99
C ALA A 119 9.53 -8.54 -11.20
N GLU A 120 9.56 -8.28 -9.89
CA GLU A 120 8.44 -8.52 -8.98
C GLU A 120 7.36 -7.45 -9.20
N ARG A 121 7.78 -6.19 -9.34
CA ARG A 121 6.95 -5.06 -9.76
C ARG A 121 6.34 -5.35 -11.11
N ALA A 122 7.14 -5.73 -12.11
CA ALA A 122 6.64 -5.99 -13.46
C ALA A 122 5.62 -7.14 -13.49
N LYS A 123 5.82 -8.19 -12.67
CA LYS A 123 4.88 -9.30 -12.53
C LYS A 123 3.58 -8.84 -11.85
N TYR A 124 3.67 -8.02 -10.81
CA TYR A 124 2.50 -7.54 -10.08
C TYR A 124 1.69 -6.51 -10.87
N GLU A 125 2.35 -5.61 -11.61
CA GLU A 125 1.72 -4.68 -12.55
C GLU A 125 0.86 -5.43 -13.58
N LYS A 126 1.38 -6.52 -14.17
CA LYS A 126 0.61 -7.37 -15.10
C LYS A 126 -0.63 -7.97 -14.44
N ARG A 127 -0.52 -8.40 -13.18
CA ARG A 127 -1.65 -8.94 -12.42
C ARG A 127 -2.71 -7.88 -12.14
N LEU A 128 -2.31 -6.71 -11.64
CA LEU A 128 -3.25 -5.63 -11.33
C LEU A 128 -3.93 -5.07 -12.59
N LEU A 129 -3.21 -5.01 -13.73
CA LEU A 129 -3.79 -4.66 -15.03
C LEU A 129 -4.81 -5.71 -15.49
N ALA A 130 -4.50 -7.00 -15.38
CA ALA A 130 -5.40 -8.08 -15.76
C ALA A 130 -6.68 -8.08 -14.92
N LEU A 131 -6.57 -7.70 -13.65
CA LEU A 131 -7.71 -7.52 -12.75
C LEU A 131 -8.43 -6.17 -12.93
N GLY A 132 -7.93 -5.27 -13.78
CA GLY A 132 -8.50 -3.93 -13.99
C GLY A 132 -8.40 -2.99 -12.78
N ILE A 133 -7.51 -3.29 -11.83
CA ILE A 133 -7.35 -2.54 -10.57
C ILE A 133 -6.54 -1.26 -10.79
N ILE A 134 -5.55 -1.30 -11.68
CA ILE A 134 -4.76 -0.14 -12.08
C ILE A 134 -4.80 0.03 -13.58
N LYS A 135 -4.53 1.24 -14.05
CA LYS A 135 -4.38 1.56 -15.47
C LYS A 135 -2.92 1.75 -15.85
N LYS A 136 -2.63 1.72 -17.15
CA LYS A 136 -1.26 1.93 -17.67
C LYS A 136 -0.72 3.31 -17.32
N GLU A 137 -1.59 4.32 -17.30
CA GLU A 137 -1.21 5.70 -16.98
C GLU A 137 -0.70 5.83 -15.53
N GLU A 138 -1.22 5.01 -14.61
CA GLU A 138 -0.74 4.97 -13.22
C GLU A 138 0.65 4.32 -13.12
N ILE A 139 0.91 3.28 -13.91
CA ILE A 139 2.24 2.66 -14.03
C ILE A 139 3.25 3.67 -14.59
N GLU A 140 2.90 4.35 -15.67
CA GLU A 140 3.75 5.35 -16.30
C GLU A 140 4.04 6.54 -15.37
N LYS A 141 3.06 6.96 -14.57
CA LYS A 141 3.26 8.00 -13.55
C LYS A 141 4.31 7.56 -12.52
N ASN A 142 4.25 6.32 -12.06
CA ASN A 142 5.21 5.78 -11.10
C ASN A 142 6.60 5.57 -11.73
N ASP A 143 6.67 5.15 -12.99
CA ASP A 143 7.94 5.04 -13.73
C ASP A 143 8.63 6.41 -13.87
N LYS A 144 7.88 7.45 -14.25
CA LYS A 144 8.41 8.83 -14.31
C LYS A 144 8.83 9.36 -12.95
N MET A 145 8.11 9.00 -11.88
CA MET A 145 8.50 9.37 -10.52
C MET A 145 9.86 8.74 -10.17
N ILE A 146 10.05 7.45 -10.45
CA ILE A 146 11.32 6.75 -10.19
C ILE A 146 12.45 7.33 -11.02
N GLU A 147 12.19 7.66 -12.29
CA GLU A 147 13.17 8.33 -13.16
C GLU A 147 13.65 9.65 -12.54
N LYS A 148 12.73 10.51 -12.12
CA LYS A 148 13.06 11.75 -11.40
C LYS A 148 13.88 11.50 -10.14
N ILE A 149 13.47 10.52 -9.33
CA ILE A 149 14.20 10.15 -8.10
C ILE A 149 15.63 9.70 -8.44
N SER A 150 15.83 8.91 -9.50
CA SER A 150 17.15 8.43 -9.91
C SER A 150 18.11 9.56 -10.30
N HIS A 151 17.58 10.66 -10.83
CA HIS A 151 18.35 11.86 -11.17
C HIS A 151 18.34 12.92 -10.06
N GLN A 152 17.75 12.60 -8.89
CA GLN A 152 17.59 13.52 -7.76
C GLN A 152 16.83 14.80 -8.15
N GLU A 153 15.95 14.70 -9.13
CA GLU A 153 15.09 15.80 -9.54
C GLU A 153 13.98 16.03 -8.51
N PRO A 154 13.54 17.29 -8.33
CA PRO A 154 12.45 17.59 -7.42
C PRO A 154 11.13 16.95 -7.89
N LEU A 155 10.39 16.40 -6.93
CA LEU A 155 9.00 16.01 -7.09
C LEU A 155 8.09 17.13 -6.59
N ALA A 156 7.08 17.47 -7.39
CA ALA A 156 6.06 18.43 -7.00
C ALA A 156 4.99 17.77 -6.13
N THR A 157 4.56 18.48 -5.08
CA THR A 157 3.43 18.13 -4.23
C THR A 157 2.13 18.73 -4.74
N GLU A 158 0.99 18.29 -4.20
CA GLU A 158 -0.33 18.83 -4.56
C GLU A 158 -0.47 20.33 -4.24
N ASP A 159 0.26 20.82 -3.23
CA ASP A 159 0.31 22.24 -2.87
C ASP A 159 1.41 23.03 -3.60
N GLY A 160 2.01 22.44 -4.64
CA GLY A 160 2.96 23.09 -5.53
C GLY A 160 4.37 23.27 -4.96
N ARG A 161 4.66 22.68 -3.80
CA ARG A 161 6.02 22.64 -3.25
C ARG A 161 6.84 21.56 -3.92
N GLU A 162 8.15 21.75 -3.95
CA GLU A 162 9.07 20.82 -4.59
C GLU A 162 10.04 20.22 -3.57
N TYR A 163 10.25 18.91 -3.65
CA TYR A 163 11.14 18.19 -2.75
C TYR A 163 12.00 17.16 -3.50
N VAL A 164 13.28 17.13 -3.17
CA VAL A 164 14.19 16.06 -3.61
C VAL A 164 14.04 14.90 -2.62
N VAL A 165 13.74 13.71 -3.16
CA VAL A 165 13.60 12.49 -2.37
C VAL A 165 14.98 12.01 -1.96
N THR A 166 15.15 11.71 -0.67
CA THR A 166 16.40 11.18 -0.11
C THR A 166 16.25 9.70 0.23
N GLU A 167 17.38 9.01 0.31
CA GLU A 167 17.45 7.60 0.72
C GLU A 167 16.71 7.35 2.05
N ALA A 168 17.04 8.14 3.08
CA ALA A 168 16.37 8.04 4.38
C ALA A 168 14.84 8.28 4.31
N GLY A 169 14.38 9.12 3.38
CA GLY A 169 12.96 9.32 3.11
C GLY A 169 12.31 8.07 2.53
N ILE A 170 12.97 7.43 1.55
CA ILE A 170 12.50 6.17 0.95
C ILE A 170 12.49 5.03 1.96
N GLU A 171 13.55 4.89 2.75
CA GLU A 171 13.66 3.85 3.79
C GLU A 171 12.53 3.93 4.83
N LEU A 172 12.16 5.15 5.23
CA LEU A 172 11.08 5.38 6.18
C LEU A 172 9.71 4.98 5.61
N VAL A 173 9.49 5.26 4.31
CA VAL A 173 8.29 4.82 3.59
C VAL A 173 8.25 3.31 3.48
N LEU A 174 9.35 2.69 3.05
CA LEU A 174 9.47 1.24 2.93
C LEU A 174 9.23 0.54 4.26
N THR A 175 9.82 1.03 5.35
CA THR A 175 9.60 0.48 6.70
C THR A 175 8.12 0.51 7.06
N SER A 176 7.45 1.64 6.79
CA SER A 176 6.02 1.80 7.09
C SER A 176 5.14 0.86 6.26
N LEU A 177 5.44 0.72 4.97
CA LEU A 177 4.72 -0.18 4.06
C LEU A 177 4.94 -1.65 4.42
N LEU A 178 6.17 -2.06 4.69
CA LEU A 178 6.50 -3.44 5.09
C LEU A 178 5.84 -3.81 6.40
N ASP A 179 5.82 -2.91 7.38
CA ASP A 179 5.14 -3.15 8.65
C ASP A 179 3.62 -3.23 8.49
N ALA A 180 3.03 -2.38 7.64
CA ALA A 180 1.61 -2.46 7.30
C ALA A 180 1.28 -3.76 6.55
N ASP A 181 2.12 -4.19 5.61
CA ASP A 181 1.92 -5.45 4.89
C ASP A 181 1.99 -6.65 5.82
N LYS A 182 2.94 -6.70 6.76
CA LYS A 182 2.96 -7.75 7.80
C LYS A 182 1.67 -7.79 8.62
N ARG A 183 1.11 -6.63 8.99
CA ARG A 183 -0.16 -6.57 9.74
C ARG A 183 -1.33 -7.06 8.89
N VAL A 184 -1.40 -6.66 7.62
CA VAL A 184 -2.44 -7.11 6.70
C VAL A 184 -2.30 -8.61 6.39
N GLN A 185 -1.10 -9.11 6.14
CA GLN A 185 -0.86 -10.55 5.95
C GLN A 185 -1.37 -11.40 7.12
N ARG A 186 -1.22 -10.92 8.37
CA ARG A 186 -1.80 -11.58 9.55
C ARG A 186 -3.33 -11.55 9.60
N LEU A 187 -3.98 -10.59 8.96
CA LEU A 187 -5.45 -10.57 8.85
C LEU A 187 -5.91 -11.65 7.86
N PHE A 188 -5.21 -11.77 6.74
CA PHE A 188 -5.53 -12.70 5.67
C PHE A 188 -4.99 -14.13 5.91
N SER A 189 -4.25 -14.37 6.99
CA SER A 189 -3.88 -15.73 7.40
C SER A 189 -5.07 -16.45 8.02
N LYS A 190 -5.18 -17.76 7.78
CA LYS A 190 -6.22 -18.62 8.40
C LYS A 190 -6.01 -18.82 9.90
N GLU A 191 -4.89 -18.36 10.43
CA GLU A 191 -4.51 -18.46 11.84
C GLU A 191 -4.22 -17.06 12.40
N TYR A 192 -4.80 -16.76 13.56
CA TYR A 192 -4.51 -15.55 14.31
C TYR A 192 -3.27 -15.76 15.18
N ILE A 193 -2.28 -14.88 15.04
CA ILE A 193 -1.08 -14.84 15.88
C ILE A 193 -1.07 -13.50 16.61
N GLU A 194 -1.18 -13.52 17.93
CA GLU A 194 -1.15 -12.30 18.76
C GLU A 194 0.14 -11.50 18.48
N PRO A 195 0.05 -10.16 18.35
CA PRO A 195 1.24 -9.33 18.31
C PRO A 195 2.04 -9.51 19.61
N PRO A 196 3.38 -9.48 19.57
CA PRO A 196 4.18 -9.45 20.79
C PRO A 196 3.78 -8.24 21.63
N GLN A 197 3.48 -8.47 22.90
CA GLN A 197 3.22 -7.40 23.87
C GLN A 197 4.53 -6.64 24.08
N GLN A 198 4.55 -5.36 23.70
CA GLN A 198 5.69 -4.46 23.93
C GLN A 198 5.55 -3.76 25.28
#